data_AF-A0A2V9W5K7-F1
#
_entry.id   AF-A0A2V9W5K7-F1
#
_cell.length_a   1.000
_cell.length_b   1.000
_cell.length_c   1.000
_cell.angle_alpha   90.00
_cell.angle_beta   90.00
_cell.angle_gamma   90.00
#
_symmetry.space_group_name_H-M   'P 1'
#
loop_
_entity.id
_entity.type
_entity.pdbx_description
1 polymer ?
#
loop_
_entity_poly.entity_id
_entity_poly.type
_entity_poly.pdbx_seq_one_letter_code
_entity_poly.pdbx_strand_id
1 'polypeptide(L)'
;MAEGSRSFPDDTYARGWIRLLIPSVGDSIFIVLLALLTLTPLSVRLLGDAGIGWHIRAGQEILATHAIPRVDAFSSSMSGKPWFRWEWLYDLGVGGLERVTGLNGVVLITALMIAAVFGWTFRLLVGRGTNIFVAVVLVMLAAAASMIHFFARPHVVSWLLTLAWFQVLDSSERRAFGAARPISGRIRTGPWLWFLPVLMLLWVNLHGGFLVAFVLLGIYWLSTMWLGFTAASNKLEDILEKRRAGKRARDFAWVTVLAAMATLVNPYGFRLHAHLYRYLSNRFLMDHIDEFQSPNFHGVAQKCFAILLLITLLTAAAKTRKLTMIEGLVVLFAVCSGLYASRNIPVASLLLVLVVGPLLSAAMKRSVERSGAFWRVRRVGTGLAVFSGRMGEIESSLRGHLWAVVAFVIIFGVVANGGKIRSTQLMNAHFDSQRFPVAAVT
;
A
#
# COMPACT_ATOMS: atom_id res chain seq x y z
N MET A 1 39.59 35.76 -29.83
CA MET A 1 38.49 34.90 -30.30
C MET A 1 37.44 34.86 -29.19
N ALA A 2 36.28 35.46 -29.45
CA ALA A 2 35.18 35.52 -28.49
C ALA A 2 34.42 34.18 -28.49
N GLU A 3 34.53 33.41 -27.40
CA GLU A 3 33.63 32.29 -27.15
C GLU A 3 32.32 32.85 -26.61
N GLY A 4 31.35 32.98 -27.52
CA GLY A 4 29.99 33.34 -27.19
C GLY A 4 29.38 32.35 -26.21
N SER A 5 29.03 32.85 -25.03
CA SER A 5 28.13 32.20 -24.09
C SER A 5 26.80 31.92 -24.80
N ARG A 6 26.60 30.69 -25.26
CA ARG A 6 25.27 30.20 -25.61
C ARG A 6 24.50 30.03 -24.30
N SER A 7 23.86 31.10 -23.85
CA SER A 7 22.73 31.02 -22.96
C SER A 7 21.67 30.15 -23.63
N PHE A 8 21.44 28.96 -23.08
CA PHE A 8 20.26 28.17 -23.43
C PHE A 8 19.03 29.04 -23.17
N PRO A 9 18.07 29.13 -24.11
CA PRO A 9 16.83 29.84 -23.85
C PRO A 9 16.18 29.20 -22.63
N ASP A 10 15.74 30.03 -21.68
CA ASP A 10 14.82 29.61 -20.62
C ASP A 10 13.69 28.83 -21.27
N ASP A 11 13.67 27.51 -21.01
CA ASP A 11 12.71 26.58 -21.59
C ASP A 11 11.30 27.06 -21.22
N THR A 12 10.70 27.67 -22.24
CA THR A 12 9.32 28.05 -22.39
C THR A 12 8.38 27.15 -21.59
N TYR A 13 7.61 27.80 -20.72
CA TYR A 13 6.37 27.34 -20.14
C TYR A 13 5.59 26.38 -21.06
N ALA A 14 5.84 25.07 -20.95
CA ALA A 14 4.83 24.09 -21.29
C ALA A 14 3.60 24.48 -20.45
N ARG A 15 2.58 25.03 -21.11
CA ARG A 15 1.39 25.61 -20.46
C ARG A 15 0.89 24.62 -19.43
N GLY A 16 0.57 25.08 -18.21
CA GLY A 16 0.25 24.20 -17.08
C GLY A 16 -0.81 23.12 -17.36
N TRP A 17 -1.70 23.37 -18.34
CA TRP A 17 -2.67 22.38 -18.81
C TRP A 17 -2.05 21.18 -19.55
N ILE A 18 -0.93 21.33 -20.25
CA ILE A 18 -0.22 20.21 -20.90
C ILE A 18 0.27 19.21 -19.84
N ARG A 19 0.77 19.70 -18.70
CA ARG A 19 1.17 18.86 -17.55
C ARG A 19 -0.01 18.18 -16.85
N LEU A 20 -1.24 18.62 -17.12
CA LEU A 20 -2.47 17.95 -16.68
C LEU A 20 -2.95 16.88 -17.67
N LEU A 21 -2.50 16.94 -18.93
CA LEU A 21 -2.87 16.00 -19.98
C LEU A 21 -1.85 14.87 -20.17
N ILE A 22 -0.64 14.97 -19.66
CA ILE A 22 0.37 13.90 -19.78
C ILE A 22 0.19 12.92 -18.62
N PRO A 23 -0.05 11.62 -18.88
CA PRO A 23 -0.13 10.63 -17.81
C PRO A 23 1.23 10.46 -17.15
N SER A 24 1.25 10.41 -15.83
CA SER A 24 2.46 10.08 -15.08
C SER A 24 2.75 8.58 -15.16
N VAL A 25 3.98 8.13 -14.92
CA VAL A 25 4.32 6.70 -14.84
C VAL A 25 3.47 6.01 -13.76
N GLY A 26 3.19 6.70 -12.65
CA GLY A 26 2.24 6.24 -11.65
C GLY A 26 0.82 6.03 -12.19
N ASP A 27 0.33 6.92 -13.06
CA ASP A 27 -0.96 6.71 -13.74
C ASP A 27 -0.89 5.56 -14.74
N SER A 28 0.23 5.39 -15.46
CA SER A 28 0.41 4.24 -16.35
C SER A 28 0.38 2.91 -15.59
N ILE A 29 1.07 2.80 -14.44
CA ILE A 29 1.01 1.62 -13.57
C ILE A 29 -0.43 1.35 -13.13
N PHE A 30 -1.15 2.40 -12.69
CA PHE A 30 -2.55 2.30 -12.30
C PHE A 30 -3.43 1.81 -13.46
N ILE A 31 -3.36 2.44 -14.63
CA ILE A 31 -4.18 2.12 -15.80
C ILE A 31 -3.90 0.68 -16.27
N VAL A 32 -2.63 0.29 -16.37
CA VAL A 32 -2.22 -1.05 -16.79
C VAL A 32 -2.73 -2.10 -15.82
N LEU A 33 -2.55 -1.91 -14.51
CA LEU A 33 -3.07 -2.87 -13.52
C LEU A 33 -4.60 -2.93 -13.54
N LEU A 34 -5.28 -1.78 -13.62
CA LEU A 34 -6.73 -1.74 -13.69
C LEU A 34 -7.26 -2.49 -14.92
N ALA A 35 -6.69 -2.22 -16.10
CA ALA A 35 -7.07 -2.90 -17.34
C ALA A 35 -6.73 -4.39 -17.29
N LEU A 36 -5.54 -4.78 -16.82
CA LEU A 36 -5.14 -6.19 -16.71
C LEU A 36 -6.07 -6.97 -15.77
N LEU A 37 -6.44 -6.40 -14.63
CA LEU A 37 -7.26 -7.08 -13.63
C LEU A 37 -8.76 -7.10 -13.96
N THR A 38 -9.22 -6.31 -14.94
CA THR A 38 -10.65 -6.23 -15.31
C THR A 38 -10.94 -6.78 -16.71
N LEU A 39 -10.13 -6.43 -17.71
CA LEU A 39 -10.37 -6.73 -19.13
C LEU A 39 -9.67 -8.00 -19.61
N THR A 40 -9.07 -8.78 -18.71
CA THR A 40 -8.42 -10.07 -19.03
C THR A 40 -8.99 -11.20 -18.17
N PRO A 41 -8.63 -12.47 -18.43
CA PRO A 41 -9.02 -13.60 -17.57
C PRO A 41 -8.55 -13.49 -16.11
N LEU A 42 -7.66 -12.55 -15.77
CA LEU A 42 -7.30 -12.24 -14.39
C LEU A 42 -8.49 -11.73 -13.56
N SER A 43 -9.52 -11.17 -14.21
CA SER A 43 -10.77 -10.75 -13.54
C SER A 43 -11.44 -11.90 -12.78
N VAL A 44 -11.48 -13.10 -13.37
CA VAL A 44 -12.03 -14.30 -12.72
C VAL A 44 -11.11 -14.76 -11.57
N ARG A 45 -9.79 -14.59 -11.70
CA ARG A 45 -8.85 -14.94 -10.63
C ARG A 45 -9.03 -14.11 -9.37
N LEU A 46 -9.48 -12.86 -9.49
CA LEU A 46 -9.83 -12.03 -8.33
C LEU A 46 -10.97 -12.63 -7.49
N LEU A 47 -11.81 -13.48 -8.09
CA LEU A 47 -12.88 -14.25 -7.43
C LEU A 47 -12.45 -15.68 -7.09
N GLY A 48 -11.15 -15.99 -7.17
CA GLY A 48 -10.63 -17.33 -6.93
C GLY A 48 -10.68 -17.80 -5.47
N ASP A 49 -11.05 -16.93 -4.54
CA ASP A 49 -11.24 -17.28 -3.13
C ASP A 49 -12.73 -17.45 -2.80
N ALA A 50 -13.08 -18.52 -2.09
CA ALA A 50 -14.48 -18.80 -1.72
C ALA A 50 -15.07 -17.75 -0.78
N GLY A 51 -14.23 -17.04 -0.01
CA GLY A 51 -14.64 -16.11 1.03
C GLY A 51 -15.45 -14.92 0.52
N ILE A 52 -15.24 -14.49 -0.73
CA ILE A 52 -16.01 -13.37 -1.31
C ILE A 52 -17.51 -13.68 -1.40
N GLY A 53 -17.89 -14.94 -1.60
CA GLY A 53 -19.30 -15.35 -1.61
C GLY A 53 -19.99 -15.05 -0.28
N TRP A 54 -19.33 -15.33 0.85
CA TRP A 54 -19.86 -15.01 2.18
C TRP A 54 -19.92 -13.51 2.43
N HIS A 55 -18.93 -12.73 1.96
CA HIS A 55 -18.96 -11.28 2.09
C HIS A 55 -20.14 -10.66 1.32
N ILE A 56 -20.38 -11.12 0.08
CA ILE A 56 -21.51 -10.66 -0.73
C ILE A 56 -22.84 -11.02 -0.04
N ARG A 57 -23.02 -12.28 0.35
CA ARG A 57 -24.27 -12.74 0.98
C ARG A 57 -24.54 -12.06 2.33
N ALA A 58 -23.52 -11.95 3.19
CA ALA A 58 -23.64 -11.22 4.44
C ALA A 58 -23.98 -9.75 4.21
N GLY A 59 -23.36 -9.11 3.21
CA GLY A 59 -23.67 -7.72 2.84
C GLY A 59 -25.10 -7.53 2.37
N GLN A 60 -25.60 -8.44 1.52
CA GLN A 60 -26.99 -8.46 1.08
C GLN A 60 -27.96 -8.65 2.25
N GLU A 61 -27.64 -9.53 3.20
CA GLU A 61 -28.45 -9.74 4.41
C GLU A 61 -28.48 -8.48 5.28
N ILE A 62 -27.34 -7.81 5.50
CA ILE A 62 -27.27 -6.54 6.23
C ILE A 62 -28.14 -5.48 5.55
N LEU A 63 -28.07 -5.36 4.22
CA LEU A 63 -28.89 -4.41 3.46
C LEU A 63 -30.39 -4.74 3.51
N ALA A 64 -30.77 -6.00 3.65
CA ALA A 64 -32.16 -6.41 3.71
C ALA A 64 -32.77 -6.24 5.12
N THR A 65 -31.98 -6.54 6.15
CA THR A 65 -32.44 -6.58 7.55
C THR A 65 -32.10 -5.32 8.34
N HIS A 66 -31.21 -4.48 7.80
CA HIS A 66 -30.59 -3.35 8.49
C HIS A 66 -29.91 -3.74 9.81
N ALA A 67 -29.51 -5.01 9.93
CA ALA A 67 -28.89 -5.59 11.11
C ALA A 67 -27.63 -6.38 10.73
N ILE A 68 -26.64 -6.35 11.61
CA ILE A 68 -25.40 -7.13 11.41
C ILE A 68 -25.64 -8.56 11.92
N PRO A 69 -25.47 -9.59 11.06
CA PRO A 69 -25.67 -10.98 11.46
C PRO A 69 -24.77 -11.35 12.63
N ARG A 70 -25.37 -11.96 13.66
CA ARG A 70 -24.66 -12.40 14.89
C ARG A 70 -24.53 -13.91 15.00
N VAL A 71 -25.17 -14.65 14.09
CA VAL A 71 -25.16 -16.10 14.04
C VAL A 71 -24.76 -16.54 12.64
N ASP A 72 -24.13 -17.70 12.54
CA ASP A 72 -23.75 -18.31 11.28
C ASP A 72 -24.97 -18.97 10.62
N ALA A 73 -25.43 -18.40 9.51
CA ALA A 73 -26.53 -18.95 8.71
C ALA A 73 -26.05 -19.79 7.51
N PHE A 74 -24.75 -19.79 7.21
CA PHE A 74 -24.20 -20.34 5.97
C PHE A 74 -23.49 -21.68 6.18
N SER A 75 -22.92 -21.91 7.35
CA SER A 75 -22.22 -23.16 7.66
C SER A 75 -23.19 -24.31 7.88
N SER A 76 -22.94 -25.44 7.20
CA SER A 76 -23.73 -26.66 7.39
C SER A 76 -23.50 -27.33 8.75
N SER A 77 -22.30 -27.19 9.33
CA SER A 77 -21.94 -27.83 10.60
C SER A 77 -22.02 -26.89 11.81
N MET A 78 -21.99 -25.57 11.58
CA MET A 78 -21.99 -24.54 12.63
C MET A 78 -23.21 -23.61 12.54
N SER A 79 -24.26 -24.02 11.83
CA SER A 79 -25.50 -23.25 11.71
C SER A 79 -26.03 -22.84 13.10
N GLY A 80 -26.42 -21.57 13.22
CA GLY A 80 -26.95 -20.98 14.45
C GLY A 80 -25.90 -20.65 15.52
N LYS A 81 -24.61 -20.97 15.33
CA LYS A 81 -23.55 -20.62 16.28
C LYS A 81 -23.19 -19.13 16.20
N PRO A 82 -22.70 -18.51 17.30
CA PRO A 82 -22.27 -17.11 17.28
C PRO A 82 -21.18 -16.85 16.24
N TRP A 83 -21.39 -15.81 15.43
CA TRP A 83 -20.47 -15.41 14.37
C TRP A 83 -20.14 -13.93 14.49
N PHE A 84 -18.84 -13.61 14.51
CA PHE A 84 -18.38 -12.22 14.55
C PHE A 84 -18.13 -11.71 13.13
N ARG A 85 -19.01 -10.83 12.64
CA ARG A 85 -18.80 -10.07 11.39
C ARG A 85 -18.00 -8.80 11.64
N TRP A 86 -16.70 -8.94 11.90
CA TRP A 86 -15.84 -7.76 12.10
C TRP A 86 -15.49 -7.01 10.81
N GLU A 87 -15.90 -7.52 9.65
CA GLU A 87 -15.66 -6.93 8.31
C GLU A 87 -16.97 -6.43 7.69
N TRP A 88 -17.98 -6.16 8.54
CA TRP A 88 -19.34 -5.83 8.12
C TRP A 88 -19.43 -4.63 7.17
N LEU A 89 -18.55 -3.63 7.30
CA LEU A 89 -18.57 -2.46 6.42
C LEU A 89 -18.07 -2.81 5.02
N TYR A 90 -17.11 -3.74 4.93
CA TYR A 90 -16.68 -4.29 3.64
C TYR A 90 -17.82 -5.12 3.02
N ASP A 91 -18.46 -5.98 3.81
CA ASP A 91 -19.61 -6.79 3.39
C ASP A 91 -20.71 -5.92 2.79
N LEU A 92 -21.11 -4.87 3.53
CA LEU A 92 -22.13 -3.92 3.10
C LEU A 92 -21.79 -3.32 1.72
N GLY A 93 -20.52 -2.92 1.53
CA GLY A 93 -20.03 -2.37 0.28
C GLY A 93 -20.11 -3.36 -0.88
N VAL A 94 -19.57 -4.57 -0.71
CA VAL A 94 -19.55 -5.56 -1.81
C VAL A 94 -20.93 -6.15 -2.10
N GLY A 95 -21.76 -6.38 -1.07
CA GLY A 95 -23.13 -6.85 -1.23
C GLY A 95 -24.03 -5.83 -1.94
N GLY A 96 -23.84 -4.53 -1.65
CA GLY A 96 -24.54 -3.46 -2.37
C GLY A 96 -24.07 -3.32 -3.81
N LEU A 97 -22.76 -3.41 -4.05
CA LEU A 97 -22.17 -3.30 -5.38
C LEU A 97 -22.58 -4.44 -6.30
N GLU A 98 -22.61 -5.67 -5.77
CA GLU A 98 -23.03 -6.85 -6.50
C GLU A 98 -24.51 -6.77 -6.91
N ARG A 99 -25.40 -6.23 -6.06
CA ARG A 99 -26.81 -6.01 -6.42
C ARG A 99 -27.01 -5.08 -7.62
N VAL A 100 -26.14 -4.08 -7.77
CA VAL A 100 -26.29 -3.04 -8.82
C VAL A 100 -25.57 -3.43 -10.12
N THR A 101 -24.39 -4.05 -10.00
CA THR A 101 -23.47 -4.25 -11.13
C THR A 101 -22.98 -5.69 -11.30
N GLY A 102 -23.51 -6.61 -10.50
CA GLY A 102 -23.07 -8.01 -10.44
C GLY A 102 -21.63 -8.16 -9.97
N LEU A 103 -21.07 -9.34 -10.21
CA LEU A 103 -19.68 -9.67 -9.86
C LEU A 103 -18.66 -8.79 -10.61
N ASN A 104 -19.04 -8.23 -11.77
CA ASN A 104 -18.20 -7.29 -12.51
C ASN A 104 -17.84 -6.05 -11.66
N GLY A 105 -18.79 -5.52 -10.89
CA GLY A 105 -18.52 -4.41 -9.97
C GLY A 105 -17.56 -4.78 -8.86
N VAL A 106 -17.76 -5.95 -8.24
CA VAL A 106 -16.90 -6.46 -7.16
C VAL A 106 -15.45 -6.61 -7.65
N VAL A 107 -15.26 -7.12 -8.87
CA VAL A 107 -13.95 -7.21 -9.51
C VAL A 107 -13.38 -5.81 -9.80
N LEU A 108 -14.18 -4.89 -10.35
CA LEU A 108 -13.74 -3.53 -10.64
C LEU A 108 -13.26 -2.80 -9.39
N ILE A 109 -14.01 -2.83 -8.29
CA ILE A 109 -13.59 -2.13 -7.06
C ILE A 109 -12.32 -2.75 -6.48
N THR A 110 -12.19 -4.07 -6.54
CA THR A 110 -10.98 -4.78 -6.08
C THR A 110 -9.77 -4.40 -6.93
N ALA A 111 -9.92 -4.45 -8.26
CA ALA A 111 -8.89 -4.04 -9.20
C ALA A 111 -8.50 -2.56 -9.02
N LEU A 112 -9.47 -1.68 -8.77
CA LEU A 112 -9.26 -0.27 -8.48
C LEU A 112 -8.39 -0.09 -7.24
N MET A 113 -8.69 -0.81 -6.15
CA MET A 113 -7.89 -0.72 -4.92
C MET A 113 -6.46 -1.24 -5.14
N ILE A 114 -6.28 -2.36 -5.83
CA ILE A 114 -4.95 -2.92 -6.15
C ILE A 114 -4.15 -1.94 -7.02
N ALA A 115 -4.76 -1.43 -8.10
CA ALA A 115 -4.14 -0.45 -8.98
C ALA A 115 -3.75 0.82 -8.22
N ALA A 116 -4.63 1.33 -7.35
CA ALA A 116 -4.37 2.49 -6.51
C ALA A 116 -3.20 2.26 -5.55
N VAL A 117 -3.12 1.09 -4.89
CA VAL A 117 -2.03 0.71 -3.99
C VAL A 117 -0.68 0.81 -4.70
N PHE A 118 -0.52 0.19 -5.87
CA PHE A 118 0.78 0.16 -6.56
C PHE A 118 1.11 1.47 -7.28
N GLY A 119 0.13 2.13 -7.91
CA GLY A 119 0.31 3.45 -8.50
C GLY A 119 0.68 4.50 -7.45
N TRP A 120 0.06 4.47 -6.27
CA TRP A 120 0.40 5.36 -5.16
C TRP A 120 1.76 5.01 -4.55
N THR A 121 2.09 3.74 -4.39
CA THR A 121 3.42 3.30 -3.92
C THR A 121 4.53 3.84 -4.81
N PHE A 122 4.36 3.77 -6.13
CA PHE A 122 5.30 4.36 -7.08
C PHE A 122 5.51 5.86 -6.84
N ARG A 123 4.41 6.62 -6.72
CA ARG A 123 4.47 8.07 -6.46
C ARG A 123 5.16 8.38 -5.13
N LEU A 124 4.90 7.58 -4.10
CA LEU A 124 5.60 7.69 -2.82
C LEU A 124 7.10 7.44 -2.96
N LEU A 125 7.53 6.43 -3.71
CA LEU A 125 8.94 6.17 -3.95
C LEU A 125 9.64 7.34 -4.64
N VAL A 126 9.07 7.86 -5.72
CA VAL A 126 9.62 9.00 -6.46
C VAL A 126 9.64 10.25 -5.57
N GLY A 127 8.55 10.53 -4.85
CA GLY A 127 8.46 11.64 -3.90
C GLY A 127 9.46 11.55 -2.73
N ARG A 128 9.93 10.34 -2.40
CA ARG A 128 10.97 10.08 -1.40
C ARG A 128 12.39 10.14 -1.97
N GLY A 129 12.56 10.46 -3.26
CA GLY A 129 13.86 10.58 -3.93
C GLY A 129 14.40 9.27 -4.51
N THR A 130 13.53 8.27 -4.71
CA THR A 130 13.92 7.02 -5.39
C THR A 130 14.10 7.29 -6.89
N ASN A 131 15.16 6.74 -7.48
CA ASN A 131 15.38 6.74 -8.92
C ASN A 131 14.15 6.13 -9.63
N ILE A 132 13.69 6.74 -10.72
CA ILE A 132 12.42 6.36 -11.35
C ILE A 132 12.42 4.90 -11.84
N PHE A 133 13.53 4.43 -12.41
CA PHE A 133 13.65 3.05 -12.89
C PHE A 133 13.69 2.06 -11.72
N VAL A 134 14.40 2.41 -10.65
CA VAL A 134 14.41 1.62 -9.41
C VAL A 134 13.00 1.56 -8.82
N ALA A 135 12.25 2.66 -8.83
CA ALA A 135 10.88 2.71 -8.34
C ALA A 135 9.96 1.80 -9.17
N VAL A 136 10.07 1.80 -10.51
CA VAL A 136 9.30 0.88 -11.37
C VAL A 136 9.61 -0.57 -11.02
N VAL A 137 10.90 -0.96 -10.98
CA VAL A 137 11.31 -2.34 -10.70
C VAL A 137 10.82 -2.80 -9.32
N LEU A 138 10.98 -1.96 -8.29
CA LEU A 138 10.54 -2.29 -6.94
C LEU A 138 9.02 -2.44 -6.85
N VAL A 139 8.24 -1.57 -7.52
CA VAL A 139 6.78 -1.67 -7.55
C VAL A 139 6.33 -2.91 -8.30
N MET A 140 6.96 -3.26 -9.42
CA MET A 140 6.66 -4.50 -10.14
C MET A 140 6.97 -5.73 -9.28
N LEU A 141 8.10 -5.74 -8.57
CA LEU A 141 8.44 -6.83 -7.62
C LEU A 141 7.44 -6.91 -6.47
N ALA A 142 7.04 -5.78 -5.88
CA ALA A 142 6.04 -5.76 -4.82
C ALA A 142 4.66 -6.22 -5.32
N ALA A 143 4.25 -5.84 -6.53
CA ALA A 143 3.01 -6.29 -7.16
C ALA A 143 3.04 -7.79 -7.43
N ALA A 144 4.14 -8.31 -7.99
CA ALA A 144 4.34 -9.73 -8.23
C ALA A 144 4.40 -10.53 -6.92
N ALA A 145 5.03 -10.02 -5.86
CA ALA A 145 5.01 -10.65 -4.55
C ALA A 145 3.61 -10.65 -3.92
N SER A 146 2.80 -9.63 -4.21
CA SER A 146 1.45 -9.50 -3.65
C SER A 146 0.38 -10.31 -4.41
N MET A 147 0.69 -10.83 -5.60
CA MET A 147 -0.29 -11.52 -6.46
C MET A 147 -0.88 -12.79 -5.82
N ILE A 148 -0.20 -13.38 -4.81
CA ILE A 148 -0.73 -14.51 -4.03
C ILE A 148 -2.04 -14.20 -3.32
N HIS A 149 -2.33 -12.91 -3.09
CA HIS A 149 -3.52 -12.45 -2.38
C HIS A 149 -4.29 -11.40 -3.20
N PHE A 150 -4.17 -11.42 -4.53
CA PHE A 150 -5.03 -10.64 -5.42
C PHE A 150 -6.42 -11.29 -5.46
N PHE A 151 -7.20 -11.04 -4.41
CA PHE A 151 -8.55 -11.54 -4.24
C PHE A 151 -9.48 -10.39 -3.85
N ALA A 152 -10.74 -10.50 -4.23
CA ALA A 152 -11.82 -9.65 -3.75
C ALA A 152 -12.10 -9.98 -2.27
N ARG A 153 -11.22 -9.49 -1.39
CA ARG A 153 -11.28 -9.68 0.06
C ARG A 153 -10.94 -8.36 0.77
N PRO A 154 -11.39 -8.17 2.02
CA PRO A 154 -11.19 -6.93 2.76
C PRO A 154 -9.71 -6.59 3.03
N HIS A 155 -8.79 -7.56 2.96
CA HIS A 155 -7.36 -7.30 3.16
C HIS A 155 -6.76 -6.34 2.13
N VAL A 156 -7.27 -6.28 0.90
CA VAL A 156 -6.80 -5.33 -0.13
C VAL A 156 -7.03 -3.89 0.32
N VAL A 157 -8.15 -3.64 1.01
CA VAL A 157 -8.44 -2.32 1.60
C VAL A 157 -7.43 -1.99 2.70
N SER A 158 -7.00 -2.98 3.48
CA SER A 158 -5.94 -2.79 4.48
C SER A 158 -4.58 -2.44 3.88
N TRP A 159 -4.26 -2.88 2.66
CA TRP A 159 -3.03 -2.45 1.99
C TRP A 159 -3.07 -0.94 1.71
N LEU A 160 -4.20 -0.45 1.19
CA LEU A 160 -4.40 0.98 0.93
C LEU A 160 -4.35 1.81 2.22
N LEU A 161 -5.02 1.33 3.28
CA LEU A 161 -5.01 1.99 4.58
C LEU A 161 -3.61 1.97 5.22
N THR A 162 -2.85 0.89 5.06
CA THR A 162 -1.44 0.81 5.50
C THR A 162 -0.57 1.83 4.78
N LEU A 163 -0.73 1.99 3.46
CA LEU A 163 -0.01 3.00 2.68
C LEU A 163 -0.35 4.43 3.14
N ALA A 164 -1.64 4.73 3.31
CA ALA A 164 -2.09 6.02 3.82
C ALA A 164 -1.53 6.30 5.23
N TRP A 165 -1.59 5.29 6.10
CA TRP A 165 -1.05 5.35 7.45
C TRP A 165 0.45 5.63 7.46
N PHE A 166 1.22 4.86 6.69
CA PHE A 166 2.66 5.05 6.55
C PHE A 166 3.00 6.44 5.99
N GLN A 167 2.30 6.91 4.96
CA GLN A 167 2.52 8.24 4.40
C GLN A 167 2.30 9.34 5.44
N VAL A 168 1.23 9.26 6.25
CA VAL A 168 0.96 10.27 7.29
C VAL A 168 2.06 10.26 8.34
N LEU A 169 2.47 9.08 8.83
CA LEU A 169 3.57 8.96 9.80
C LEU A 169 4.88 9.49 9.23
N ASP A 170 5.27 9.06 8.03
CA ASP A 170 6.53 9.43 7.39
C ASP A 170 6.59 10.93 7.02
N SER A 171 5.52 11.46 6.44
CA SER A 171 5.45 12.89 6.10
C SER A 171 5.44 13.77 7.35
N SER A 172 4.83 13.28 8.45
CA SER A 172 4.97 13.93 9.74
C SER A 172 6.44 13.93 10.14
N GLU A 173 7.13 12.78 10.17
CA GLU A 173 8.53 12.62 10.59
C GLU A 173 9.49 13.54 9.85
N ARG A 174 9.47 13.51 8.52
CA ARG A 174 10.31 14.37 7.66
C ARG A 174 10.13 15.86 7.97
N ARG A 175 8.94 16.28 8.38
CA ARG A 175 8.65 17.68 8.77
C ARG A 175 9.32 18.11 10.06
N ALA A 176 9.40 17.26 11.10
CA ALA A 176 9.99 17.70 12.37
C ALA A 176 11.52 17.64 12.39
N PHE A 177 12.11 16.67 11.68
CA PHE A 177 13.55 16.43 11.72
C PHE A 177 14.27 16.80 10.41
N GLY A 178 13.60 17.48 9.48
CA GLY A 178 14.24 18.19 8.36
C GLY A 178 14.84 17.30 7.27
N ALA A 179 14.48 16.01 7.20
CA ALA A 179 14.95 15.11 6.15
C ALA A 179 14.38 15.53 4.78
N ALA A 180 15.12 16.40 4.09
CA ALA A 180 14.88 16.97 2.76
C ALA A 180 13.59 17.80 2.63
N ARG A 181 13.75 19.12 2.42
CA ARG A 181 12.70 19.95 1.83
C ARG A 181 12.33 19.34 0.46
N PRO A 182 11.06 19.11 0.14
CA PRO A 182 10.69 18.69 -1.21
C PRO A 182 11.13 19.77 -2.22
N ILE A 183 11.68 19.34 -3.35
CA ILE A 183 12.14 20.20 -4.47
C ILE A 183 10.99 21.10 -4.98
N SER A 184 9.74 20.68 -4.79
CA SER A 184 8.54 21.49 -5.00
C SER A 184 8.05 22.08 -3.67
N GLY A 185 8.33 23.37 -3.45
CA GLY A 185 8.12 24.13 -2.21
C GLY A 185 6.68 24.35 -1.74
N ARG A 186 5.74 23.40 -1.91
CA ARG A 186 4.37 23.58 -1.40
C ARG A 186 3.61 22.26 -1.24
N ILE A 187 4.01 21.42 -0.28
CA ILE A 187 3.03 20.56 0.39
C ILE A 187 2.72 21.22 1.73
N ARG A 188 1.64 22.00 1.73
CA ARG A 188 1.04 22.58 2.94
C ARG A 188 0.34 21.44 3.69
N THR A 189 1.10 20.52 4.28
CA THR A 189 0.52 19.46 5.12
C THR A 189 0.04 20.08 6.42
N GLY A 190 -1.28 20.07 6.65
CA GLY A 190 -1.86 20.30 7.97
C GLY A 190 -1.39 19.25 8.97
N PRO A 191 -1.91 19.22 10.20
CA PRO A 191 -1.52 18.24 11.19
C PRO A 191 -2.25 16.91 10.94
N TRP A 192 -2.03 16.32 9.74
CA TRP A 192 -2.66 15.07 9.25
C TRP A 192 -2.50 13.89 10.21
N LEU A 193 -1.52 13.94 11.12
CA LEU A 193 -1.36 12.96 12.18
C LEU A 193 -2.65 12.77 13.02
N TRP A 194 -3.41 13.85 13.26
CA TRP A 194 -4.68 13.79 14.00
C TRP A 194 -5.85 13.23 13.20
N PHE A 195 -5.66 12.94 11.91
CA PHE A 195 -6.64 12.21 11.10
C PHE A 195 -6.50 10.68 11.26
N LEU A 196 -5.38 10.20 11.81
CA LEU A 196 -5.15 8.76 12.01
C LEU A 196 -6.25 8.05 12.86
N PRO A 197 -6.81 8.66 13.93
CA PRO A 197 -7.93 8.05 14.64
C PRO A 197 -9.19 7.87 13.77
N VAL A 198 -9.47 8.80 12.86
CA VAL A 198 -10.59 8.68 11.90
C VAL A 198 -10.32 7.57 10.89
N LEU A 199 -9.08 7.47 10.42
CA LEU A 199 -8.66 6.39 9.55
C LEU A 199 -8.76 5.02 10.25
N MET A 200 -8.43 4.96 11.55
CA MET A 200 -8.56 3.77 12.38
C MET A 200 -10.03 3.37 12.58
N LEU A 201 -10.91 4.34 12.82
CA LEU A 201 -12.36 4.12 12.92
C LEU A 201 -12.92 3.45 11.66
N LEU A 202 -12.48 3.91 10.48
CA LEU A 202 -12.83 3.28 9.22
C LEU A 202 -12.23 1.87 9.11
N TRP A 203 -10.95 1.72 9.45
CA TRP A 203 -10.20 0.46 9.30
C TRP A 203 -10.76 -0.66 10.17
N VAL A 204 -11.06 -0.39 11.46
CA VAL A 204 -11.54 -1.42 12.40
C VAL A 204 -12.86 -2.06 11.97
N ASN A 205 -13.68 -1.32 11.20
CA ASN A 205 -14.96 -1.81 10.68
C ASN A 205 -14.84 -2.49 9.30
N LEU A 206 -13.68 -2.37 8.63
CA LEU A 206 -13.42 -2.95 7.32
C LEU A 206 -12.63 -4.26 7.39
N HIS A 207 -11.60 -4.35 8.23
CA HIS A 207 -10.71 -5.51 8.25
C HIS A 207 -9.84 -5.56 9.52
N GLY A 208 -9.58 -6.76 10.05
CA GLY A 208 -8.75 -6.98 11.25
C GLY A 208 -7.26 -6.59 11.12
N GLY A 209 -6.81 -6.26 9.92
CA GLY A 209 -5.43 -5.81 9.62
C GLY A 209 -5.05 -4.45 10.23
N PHE A 210 -5.98 -3.75 10.88
CA PHE A 210 -5.72 -2.50 11.60
C PHE A 210 -4.63 -2.62 12.68
N LEU A 211 -4.31 -3.84 13.14
CA LEU A 211 -3.21 -4.08 14.08
C LEU A 211 -1.86 -3.57 13.57
N VAL A 212 -1.64 -3.59 12.24
CA VAL A 212 -0.42 -3.04 11.60
C VAL A 212 -0.23 -1.55 11.92
N ALA A 213 -1.32 -0.78 12.02
CA ALA A 213 -1.26 0.63 12.34
C ALA A 213 -0.68 0.90 13.75
N PHE A 214 -1.00 0.06 14.73
CA PHE A 214 -0.42 0.16 16.08
C PHE A 214 1.06 -0.21 16.09
N VAL A 215 1.47 -1.22 15.31
CA VAL A 215 2.89 -1.57 15.18
C VAL A 215 3.67 -0.39 14.58
N LEU A 216 3.18 0.21 13.50
CA LEU A 216 3.81 1.38 12.89
C LEU A 216 3.85 2.58 13.85
N LEU A 217 2.76 2.87 14.58
CA LEU A 217 2.78 3.91 15.62
C LEU A 217 3.84 3.63 16.69
N GLY A 218 3.92 2.39 17.17
CA GLY A 218 4.92 1.95 18.15
C GLY A 218 6.34 2.16 17.65
N ILE A 219 6.64 1.82 16.39
CA ILE A 219 7.96 2.03 15.78
C ILE A 219 8.33 3.52 15.77
N TYR A 220 7.43 4.40 15.32
CA TYR A 220 7.70 5.84 15.26
C TYR A 220 7.81 6.44 16.67
N TRP A 221 6.94 6.04 17.59
CA TRP A 221 6.99 6.50 18.99
C TRP A 221 8.30 6.08 19.67
N LEU A 222 8.68 4.80 19.60
CA LEU A 222 9.94 4.29 20.16
C LEU A 222 11.15 5.01 19.56
N SER A 223 11.14 5.24 18.24
CA SER A 223 12.23 5.96 17.57
C SER A 223 12.34 7.41 18.05
N THR A 224 11.21 8.11 18.26
CA THR A 224 11.24 9.46 18.82
C THR A 224 11.70 9.51 20.27
N MET A 225 11.34 8.51 21.08
CA MET A 225 11.82 8.41 22.47
C MET A 225 13.32 8.12 22.52
N TRP A 226 13.81 7.21 21.68
CA TRP A 226 15.22 6.92 21.56
C TRP A 226 16.03 8.15 21.14
N LEU A 227 15.52 8.93 20.18
CA LEU A 227 16.16 10.19 19.76
C LEU A 227 16.23 11.20 20.91
N GLY A 228 15.15 11.35 21.68
CA GLY A 228 15.12 12.24 22.84
C GLY A 228 16.11 11.82 23.95
N PHE A 229 16.31 10.51 24.13
CA PHE A 229 17.24 9.95 25.11
C PHE A 229 18.71 10.06 24.67
N THR A 230 18.99 9.85 23.38
CA THR A 230 20.36 9.77 22.85
C THR A 230 20.95 11.11 22.38
N ALA A 231 20.12 12.13 22.16
CA ALA A 231 20.60 13.48 21.92
C ALA A 231 21.49 13.95 23.09
N ALA A 232 22.64 14.56 22.80
CA ALA A 232 23.49 15.15 23.84
C ALA A 232 22.76 16.34 24.52
N SER A 233 23.28 16.89 25.62
CA SER A 233 22.67 18.06 26.29
C SER A 233 23.60 19.27 26.28
N ASN A 234 24.58 19.26 25.38
CA ASN A 234 25.71 20.19 25.46
C ASN A 234 25.57 21.36 24.47
N LYS A 235 24.72 21.21 23.44
CA LYS A 235 24.46 22.27 22.44
C LYS A 235 22.99 22.68 22.43
N LEU A 236 22.73 23.94 22.08
CA LEU A 236 21.38 24.49 21.93
C LEU A 236 20.55 23.68 20.91
N GLU A 237 21.20 23.19 19.85
CA GLU A 237 20.58 22.32 18.85
C GLU A 237 20.04 21.03 19.46
N ASP A 238 20.82 20.36 20.33
CA ASP A 238 20.41 19.13 20.98
C ASP A 238 19.24 19.35 21.96
N ILE A 239 19.22 20.49 22.65
CA ILE A 239 18.12 20.88 23.54
C ILE A 239 16.82 21.09 22.74
N LEU A 240 16.92 21.74 21.57
CA LEU A 240 15.78 21.93 20.67
C LEU A 240 15.30 20.62 20.08
N GLU A 241 16.21 19.71 19.70
CA GLU A 241 15.87 18.36 19.24
C GLU A 241 15.17 17.54 20.32
N LYS A 242 15.67 17.56 21.56
CA LYS A 242 15.02 16.91 22.71
C LYS A 242 13.60 17.43 22.93
N ARG A 243 13.41 18.75 22.90
CA ARG A 243 12.07 19.36 23.07
C ARG A 243 11.12 18.96 21.94
N ARG A 244 11.61 18.92 20.70
CA ARG A 244 10.83 18.47 19.53
C ARG A 244 10.47 16.99 19.64
N ALA A 245 11.42 16.14 20.01
CA ALA A 245 11.22 14.71 20.25
C ALA A 245 10.20 14.46 21.36
N GLY A 246 10.29 15.18 22.48
CA GLY A 246 9.33 15.10 23.59
C GLY A 246 7.91 15.50 23.17
N LYS A 247 7.75 16.62 22.43
CA LYS A 247 6.45 17.00 21.87
C LYS A 247 5.90 15.92 20.95
N ARG A 248 6.74 15.35 20.09
CA ARG A 248 6.35 14.30 19.14
C ARG A 248 5.93 13.01 19.80
N ALA A 249 6.69 12.54 20.78
CA ALA A 249 6.34 11.35 21.52
C ALA A 249 5.00 11.53 22.24
N ARG A 250 4.72 12.73 22.77
CA ARG A 250 3.41 13.08 23.31
C ARG A 250 2.32 13.08 22.23
N ASP A 251 2.57 13.68 21.07
CA ASP A 251 1.62 13.71 19.95
C ASP A 251 1.30 12.26 19.48
N PHE A 252 2.30 11.40 19.32
CA PHE A 252 2.14 9.98 18.99
C PHE A 252 1.43 9.18 20.09
N ALA A 253 1.71 9.46 21.37
CA ALA A 253 1.02 8.82 22.49
C ALA A 253 -0.48 9.17 22.47
N TRP A 254 -0.83 10.44 22.30
CA TRP A 254 -2.23 10.85 22.18
C TRP A 254 -2.92 10.24 20.97
N VAL A 255 -2.27 10.23 19.82
CA VAL A 255 -2.81 9.60 18.61
C VAL A 255 -3.01 8.11 18.81
N THR A 256 -2.11 7.43 19.52
CA THR A 256 -2.26 6.01 19.88
C THR A 256 -3.47 5.79 20.77
N VAL A 257 -3.67 6.62 21.81
CA VAL A 257 -4.83 6.55 22.70
C VAL A 257 -6.13 6.80 21.93
N LEU A 258 -6.18 7.85 21.10
CA LEU A 258 -7.34 8.17 20.27
C LEU A 258 -7.63 7.05 19.25
N ALA A 259 -6.61 6.47 18.62
CA ALA A 259 -6.77 5.35 17.71
C ALA A 259 -7.25 4.09 18.44
N ALA A 260 -6.73 3.79 19.64
CA ALA A 260 -7.20 2.70 20.48
C ALA A 260 -8.69 2.87 20.84
N MET A 261 -9.10 4.08 21.24
CA MET A 261 -10.52 4.38 21.48
C MET A 261 -11.36 4.25 20.21
N ALA A 262 -10.84 4.69 19.05
CA ALA A 262 -11.53 4.53 17.77
C ALA A 262 -11.78 3.05 17.43
N THR A 263 -10.89 2.12 17.83
CA THR A 263 -11.14 0.69 17.63
C THR A 263 -12.33 0.14 18.42
N LEU A 264 -12.77 0.82 19.48
CA LEU A 264 -13.94 0.41 20.26
C LEU A 264 -15.26 0.80 19.58
N VAL A 265 -15.21 1.68 18.58
CA VAL A 265 -16.38 2.10 17.81
C VAL A 265 -16.61 1.11 16.66
N ASN A 266 -17.05 -0.07 17.06
CA ASN A 266 -17.47 -1.16 16.19
C ASN A 266 -18.66 -1.90 16.84
N PRO A 267 -19.44 -2.71 16.11
CA PRO A 267 -20.64 -3.38 16.63
C PRO A 267 -20.41 -4.30 17.83
N TYR A 268 -19.17 -4.71 18.08
CA TYR A 268 -18.77 -5.64 19.13
C TYR A 268 -17.96 -4.97 20.26
N GLY A 269 -17.64 -3.68 20.15
CA GLY A 269 -16.80 -2.97 21.11
C GLY A 269 -15.49 -3.69 21.41
N PHE A 270 -15.15 -3.85 22.69
CA PHE A 270 -13.96 -4.57 23.13
C PHE A 270 -13.97 -6.08 22.84
N ARG A 271 -15.16 -6.66 22.59
CA ARG A 271 -15.28 -8.11 22.32
C ARG A 271 -14.62 -8.48 21.00
N LEU A 272 -14.49 -7.52 20.08
CA LEU A 272 -13.70 -7.69 18.86
C LEU A 272 -12.26 -8.04 19.19
N HIS A 273 -11.61 -7.29 20.08
CA HIS A 273 -10.21 -7.52 20.46
C HIS A 273 -10.04 -8.88 21.14
N ALA A 274 -10.98 -9.26 22.02
CA ALA A 274 -10.99 -10.58 22.63
C ALA A 274 -11.16 -11.69 21.58
N HIS A 275 -12.00 -11.47 20.56
CA HIS A 275 -12.16 -12.39 19.44
C HIS A 275 -10.86 -12.52 18.64
N LEU A 276 -10.25 -11.40 18.24
CA LEU A 276 -9.00 -11.39 17.48
C LEU A 276 -7.88 -12.10 18.24
N TYR A 277 -7.77 -11.87 19.55
CA TYR A 277 -6.82 -12.58 20.38
C TYR A 277 -7.06 -14.10 20.38
N ARG A 278 -8.30 -14.55 20.58
CA ARG A 278 -8.65 -15.99 20.53
C ARG A 278 -8.40 -16.60 19.16
N TYR A 279 -8.71 -15.87 18.10
CA TYR A 279 -8.51 -16.30 16.72
C TYR A 279 -7.02 -16.47 16.42
N LEU A 280 -6.20 -15.44 16.70
CA LEU A 280 -4.75 -15.46 16.43
C LEU A 280 -3.95 -16.36 17.37
N SER A 281 -4.48 -16.69 18.56
CA SER A 281 -3.87 -17.64 19.50
C SER A 281 -4.31 -19.10 19.27
N ASN A 282 -5.28 -19.34 18.39
CA ASN A 282 -5.74 -20.69 18.10
C ASN A 282 -4.76 -21.40 17.16
N ARG A 283 -3.92 -22.27 17.74
CA ARG A 283 -2.91 -23.05 17.00
C ARG A 283 -3.52 -23.87 15.87
N PHE A 284 -4.68 -24.48 16.08
CA PHE A 284 -5.32 -25.27 15.03
C PHE A 284 -5.59 -24.43 13.78
N LEU A 285 -6.11 -23.20 13.94
CA LEU A 285 -6.34 -22.30 12.81
C LEU A 285 -5.03 -21.82 12.18
N MET A 286 -4.05 -21.41 12.99
CA MET A 286 -2.77 -20.90 12.48
C MET A 286 -1.97 -21.98 11.74
N ASP A 287 -2.08 -23.25 12.17
CA ASP A 287 -1.33 -24.36 11.60
C ASP A 287 -1.99 -24.98 10.35
N HIS A 288 -3.31 -24.83 10.17
CA HIS A 288 -4.06 -25.49 9.08
C HIS A 288 -4.56 -24.53 7.99
N ILE A 289 -4.54 -23.22 8.24
CA ILE A 289 -4.92 -22.24 7.23
C ILE A 289 -3.66 -21.80 6.48
N ASP A 290 -3.58 -22.14 5.19
CA ASP A 290 -2.42 -21.88 4.32
C ASP A 290 -1.94 -20.41 4.36
N GLU A 291 -2.84 -19.45 4.50
CA GLU A 291 -2.48 -18.02 4.53
C GLU A 291 -1.68 -17.63 5.79
N PHE A 292 -1.81 -18.36 6.91
CA PHE A 292 -1.04 -18.12 8.14
C PHE A 292 0.28 -18.86 8.18
N GLN A 293 0.48 -19.85 7.32
CA GLN A 293 1.74 -20.58 7.22
C GLN A 293 2.83 -19.75 6.55
N SER A 294 4.09 -20.08 6.87
CA SER A 294 5.27 -19.45 6.27
C SER A 294 5.33 -19.66 4.75
N PRO A 295 5.92 -18.71 3.99
CA PRO A 295 5.96 -18.79 2.54
C PRO A 295 6.69 -20.02 2.01
N ASN A 296 6.06 -20.70 1.07
CA ASN A 296 6.72 -21.65 0.20
C ASN A 296 7.40 -20.94 -0.98
N PHE A 297 8.73 -20.81 -0.93
CA PHE A 297 9.56 -20.12 -1.93
C PHE A 297 9.68 -20.81 -3.29
N HIS A 298 8.93 -21.88 -3.55
CA HIS A 298 8.82 -22.47 -4.89
C HIS A 298 7.86 -21.68 -5.80
N GLY A 299 6.90 -20.95 -5.22
CA GLY A 299 5.94 -20.11 -5.96
C GLY A 299 6.57 -18.82 -6.49
N VAL A 300 6.04 -18.32 -7.62
CA VAL A 300 6.56 -17.12 -8.30
C VAL A 300 6.52 -15.89 -7.40
N ALA A 301 5.41 -15.66 -6.72
CA ALA A 301 5.24 -14.50 -5.84
C ALA A 301 6.21 -14.55 -4.64
N GLN A 302 6.37 -15.72 -4.02
CA GLN A 302 7.30 -15.92 -2.91
C GLN A 302 8.76 -15.73 -3.38
N LYS A 303 9.11 -16.14 -4.60
CA LYS A 303 10.41 -15.82 -5.22
C LYS A 303 10.60 -14.32 -5.39
N CYS A 304 9.58 -13.58 -5.85
CA CYS A 304 9.64 -12.12 -5.91
C CYS A 304 9.85 -11.49 -4.52
N PHE A 305 9.19 -12.02 -3.49
CA PHE A 305 9.43 -11.61 -2.11
C PHE A 305 10.87 -11.92 -1.65
N ALA A 306 11.42 -13.09 -1.97
CA ALA A 306 12.82 -13.43 -1.67
C ALA A 306 13.82 -12.47 -2.36
N ILE A 307 13.54 -12.07 -3.60
CA ILE A 307 14.33 -11.07 -4.31
C ILE A 307 14.27 -9.72 -3.58
N LEU A 308 13.10 -9.29 -3.10
CA LEU A 308 12.98 -8.08 -2.28
C LEU A 308 13.77 -8.17 -0.97
N LEU A 309 13.75 -9.32 -0.29
CA LEU A 309 14.57 -9.57 0.90
C LEU A 309 16.07 -9.46 0.59
N LEU A 310 16.51 -10.05 -0.52
CA LEU A 310 17.90 -9.97 -0.96
C LEU A 310 18.31 -8.54 -1.29
N ILE A 311 17.49 -7.79 -2.05
CA ILE A 311 17.73 -6.37 -2.35
C ILE A 311 17.83 -5.57 -1.05
N THR A 312 16.95 -5.83 -0.09
CA THR A 312 16.96 -5.18 1.23
C THR A 312 18.27 -5.44 1.96
N LEU A 313 18.71 -6.71 2.03
CA LEU A 313 19.95 -7.11 2.68
C LEU A 313 21.18 -6.47 2.02
N LEU A 314 21.29 -6.54 0.69
CA LEU A 314 22.39 -5.94 -0.08
C LEU A 314 22.44 -4.43 0.09
N THR A 315 21.27 -3.77 0.09
CA THR A 315 21.17 -2.32 0.29
C THR A 315 21.62 -1.91 1.70
N ALA A 316 21.24 -2.67 2.73
CA ALA A 316 21.69 -2.44 4.09
C ALA A 316 23.21 -2.69 4.24
N ALA A 317 23.73 -3.74 3.60
CA ALA A 317 25.14 -4.10 3.61
C ALA A 317 26.04 -3.09 2.89
N ALA A 318 25.52 -2.37 1.89
CA ALA A 318 26.27 -1.33 1.18
C ALA A 318 26.69 -0.14 2.07
N LYS A 319 26.15 -0.03 3.30
CA LYS A 319 26.50 0.99 4.32
C LYS A 319 26.56 2.42 3.75
N THR A 320 25.63 2.73 2.85
CA THR A 320 25.62 4.02 2.15
C THR A 320 25.23 5.13 3.09
N ARG A 321 24.27 4.91 3.96
CA ARG A 321 24.08 5.75 5.14
C ARG A 321 23.67 4.88 6.31
N LYS A 322 23.81 5.44 7.52
CA LYS A 322 23.23 4.82 8.70
C LYS A 322 21.71 4.73 8.48
N LEU A 323 21.17 3.53 8.69
CA LEU A 323 19.72 3.33 8.76
C LEU A 323 19.21 4.09 9.97
N THR A 324 18.12 4.85 9.79
CA THR A 324 17.42 5.40 10.94
C THR A 324 16.76 4.26 11.72
N MET A 325 16.50 4.48 13.01
CA MET A 325 15.82 3.48 13.83
C MET A 325 14.44 3.11 13.26
N ILE A 326 13.70 4.08 12.72
CA ILE A 326 12.41 3.86 12.04
C ILE A 326 12.59 2.90 10.87
N GLU A 327 13.55 3.17 9.98
CA GLU A 327 13.80 2.33 8.80
C GLU A 327 14.22 0.91 9.19
N GLY A 328 15.11 0.78 10.18
CA GLY A 328 15.55 -0.51 10.69
C GLY A 328 14.40 -1.32 11.29
N LEU A 329 13.57 -0.69 12.12
CA LEU A 329 12.43 -1.36 12.76
C LEU A 329 11.29 -1.67 11.79
N VAL A 330 11.02 -0.80 10.80
CA VAL A 330 10.04 -1.10 9.74
C VAL A 330 10.51 -2.25 8.86
N VAL A 331 11.79 -2.28 8.48
CA VAL A 331 12.37 -3.42 7.74
C VAL A 331 12.29 -4.68 8.58
N LEU A 332 12.69 -4.63 9.85
CA LEU A 332 12.61 -5.78 10.75
C LEU A 332 11.18 -6.32 10.85
N PHE A 333 10.21 -5.45 11.11
CA PHE A 333 8.80 -5.83 11.16
C PHE A 333 8.31 -6.44 9.84
N ALA A 334 8.64 -5.83 8.70
CA ALA A 334 8.21 -6.31 7.39
C ALA A 334 8.84 -7.68 7.06
N VAL A 335 10.14 -7.86 7.30
CA VAL A 335 10.83 -9.15 7.10
C VAL A 335 10.23 -10.22 8.01
N CYS A 336 10.14 -9.96 9.32
CA CYS A 336 9.62 -10.93 10.28
C CYS A 336 8.16 -11.31 9.97
N SER A 337 7.29 -10.33 9.72
CA SER A 337 5.87 -10.61 9.45
C SER A 337 5.67 -11.38 8.14
N GLY A 338 6.39 -11.01 7.07
CA GLY A 338 6.28 -11.66 5.76
C GLY A 338 6.90 -13.06 5.72
N LEU A 339 7.94 -13.32 6.51
CA LEU A 339 8.51 -14.67 6.70
C LEU A 339 7.67 -15.53 7.64
N TYR A 340 6.95 -14.92 8.59
CA TYR A 340 6.10 -15.66 9.51
C TYR A 340 4.86 -16.22 8.81
N ALA A 341 4.14 -15.39 8.05
CA ALA A 341 2.89 -15.77 7.41
C ALA A 341 2.76 -15.24 5.97
N SER A 342 2.34 -16.10 5.05
CA SER A 342 2.16 -15.78 3.62
C SER A 342 1.19 -14.62 3.39
N ARG A 343 0.15 -14.49 4.23
CA ARG A 343 -0.82 -13.39 4.20
C ARG A 343 -0.18 -12.00 4.38
N ASN A 344 0.95 -11.93 5.07
CA ASN A 344 1.62 -10.65 5.37
C ASN A 344 2.56 -10.19 4.26
N ILE A 345 2.90 -11.05 3.29
CA ILE A 345 3.84 -10.74 2.19
C ILE A 345 3.48 -9.45 1.44
N PRO A 346 2.21 -9.15 1.10
CA PRO A 346 1.86 -7.91 0.43
C PRO A 346 2.22 -6.67 1.24
N VAL A 347 1.80 -6.63 2.52
CA VAL A 347 2.10 -5.52 3.43
C VAL A 347 3.60 -5.39 3.67
N ALA A 348 4.27 -6.52 3.91
CA ALA A 348 5.72 -6.58 4.06
C ALA A 348 6.43 -6.01 2.82
N SER A 349 6.03 -6.43 1.62
CA SER A 349 6.62 -5.97 0.36
C SER A 349 6.46 -4.47 0.17
N LEU A 350 5.26 -3.92 0.44
CA LEU A 350 5.00 -2.48 0.36
C LEU A 350 5.89 -1.68 1.33
N LEU A 351 6.00 -2.12 2.59
CA LEU A 351 6.84 -1.45 3.59
C LEU A 351 8.33 -1.55 3.23
N LEU A 352 8.79 -2.72 2.77
CA LEU A 352 10.17 -2.93 2.33
C LEU A 352 10.53 -1.99 1.20
N VAL A 353 9.74 -1.92 0.12
CA VAL A 353 10.07 -1.05 -1.02
C VAL A 353 10.10 0.42 -0.62
N LEU A 354 9.17 0.88 0.22
CA LEU A 354 9.11 2.27 0.69
C LEU A 354 10.35 2.68 1.51
N VAL A 355 10.96 1.75 2.24
CA VAL A 355 12.21 1.99 2.97
C VAL A 355 13.43 1.83 2.06
N VAL A 356 13.49 0.75 1.28
CA VAL A 356 14.66 0.35 0.50
C VAL A 356 14.87 1.21 -0.74
N GLY A 357 13.81 1.69 -1.39
CA GLY A 357 13.93 2.47 -2.64
C GLY A 357 14.90 3.66 -2.55
N PRO A 358 14.71 4.59 -1.59
CA PRO A 358 15.63 5.72 -1.42
C PRO A 358 17.06 5.27 -1.05
N LEU A 359 17.20 4.22 -0.24
CA LEU A 359 18.50 3.68 0.19
C LEU A 359 19.27 3.06 -0.98
N LEU A 360 18.58 2.27 -1.80
CA LEU A 360 19.13 1.62 -2.98
C LEU A 360 19.54 2.66 -4.03
N SER A 361 18.71 3.68 -4.23
CA SER A 361 19.03 4.79 -5.15
C SER A 361 20.28 5.55 -4.70
N ALA A 362 20.41 5.82 -3.40
CA ALA A 362 21.62 6.41 -2.82
C ALA A 362 22.84 5.48 -2.95
N ALA A 363 22.64 4.17 -2.82
CA ALA A 363 23.68 3.16 -3.01
C ALA A 363 24.22 3.13 -4.43
N MET A 364 23.32 3.09 -5.41
CA MET A 364 23.68 3.11 -6.83
C MET A 364 24.44 4.39 -7.19
N LYS A 365 23.95 5.56 -6.72
CA LYS A 365 24.63 6.84 -6.96
C LYS A 365 26.06 6.84 -6.42
N ARG A 366 26.26 6.40 -5.18
CA ARG A 366 27.60 6.31 -4.57
C ARG A 366 28.50 5.29 -5.24
N SER A 367 27.95 4.16 -5.70
CA SER A 367 28.72 3.16 -6.44
C SER A 367 29.27 3.76 -7.73
N VAL A 368 28.45 4.49 -8.49
CA VAL A 368 28.88 5.19 -9.72
C VAL A 368 29.97 6.24 -9.42
N GLU A 369 29.88 6.93 -8.28
CA GLU A 369 30.87 7.93 -7.85
C GLU A 369 32.20 7.30 -7.38
N ARG A 370 32.15 6.16 -6.67
CA ARG A 370 33.33 5.47 -6.12
C ARG A 370 34.04 4.56 -7.09
N SER A 371 33.32 4.01 -8.07
CA SER A 371 33.93 3.15 -9.08
C SER A 371 34.98 3.96 -9.84
N GLY A 372 36.27 3.66 -9.61
CA GLY A 372 37.38 3.99 -10.52
C GLY A 372 37.27 3.26 -11.86
N ALA A 373 36.06 2.87 -12.26
CA ALA A 373 35.76 2.19 -13.49
C ALA A 373 36.12 3.07 -14.68
N PHE A 374 36.52 2.43 -15.78
CA PHE A 374 36.82 3.05 -17.07
C PHE A 374 35.88 4.24 -17.33
N TRP A 375 36.43 5.38 -17.72
CA TRP A 375 35.70 6.64 -17.91
C TRP A 375 34.35 6.50 -18.65
N ARG A 376 34.20 5.50 -19.53
CA ARG A 376 32.96 5.12 -20.22
C ARG A 376 31.85 4.67 -19.27
N VAL A 377 32.13 3.77 -18.33
CA VAL A 377 31.15 3.27 -17.35
C VAL A 377 30.68 4.39 -16.43
N ARG A 378 31.62 5.23 -15.97
CA ARG A 378 31.29 6.42 -15.19
C ARG A 378 30.45 7.41 -16.00
N ARG A 379 30.82 7.70 -17.25
CA ARG A 379 30.05 8.60 -18.14
C ARG A 379 28.62 8.10 -18.36
N VAL A 380 28.45 6.82 -18.70
CA VAL A 380 27.12 6.21 -18.89
C VAL A 380 26.31 6.22 -17.58
N GLY A 381 26.92 5.83 -16.46
CA GLY A 381 26.26 5.85 -15.15
C GLY A 381 25.83 7.24 -14.71
N THR A 382 26.68 8.26 -14.91
CA THR A 382 26.32 9.66 -14.63
C THR A 382 25.24 10.17 -15.57
N GLY A 383 25.27 9.79 -16.86
CA GLY A 383 24.22 10.13 -17.83
C GLY A 383 22.87 9.56 -17.43
N LEU A 384 22.82 8.28 -17.04
CA LEU A 384 21.61 7.62 -16.53
C LEU A 384 21.09 8.24 -15.24
N ALA A 385 21.99 8.62 -14.32
CA ALA A 385 21.61 9.28 -13.07
C ALA A 385 21.01 10.68 -13.33
N VAL A 386 21.60 11.48 -14.23
CA VAL A 386 21.07 12.79 -14.62
C VAL A 386 19.74 12.63 -15.36
N PHE A 387 19.65 11.69 -16.29
CA PHE A 387 18.41 11.39 -17.02
C PHE A 387 17.29 10.99 -16.04
N SER A 388 17.55 10.06 -15.12
CA SER A 388 16.57 9.67 -14.11
C SER A 388 16.20 10.83 -13.18
N GLY A 389 17.13 11.73 -12.85
CA GLY A 389 16.85 12.91 -12.03
C GLY A 389 15.84 13.83 -12.71
N ARG A 390 16.09 14.16 -13.98
CA ARG A 390 15.17 14.96 -14.83
C ARG A 390 13.80 14.28 -14.98
N MET A 391 13.79 12.98 -15.23
CA MET A 391 12.53 12.21 -15.34
C MET A 391 11.75 12.21 -14.02
N GLY A 392 12.42 12.09 -12.88
CA GLY A 392 11.79 12.18 -11.56
C GLY A 392 11.21 13.56 -11.27
N GLU A 393 11.91 14.63 -11.66
CA GLU A 393 11.40 16.00 -11.55
C GLU A 393 10.15 16.22 -12.42
N ILE A 394 10.19 15.77 -13.67
CA ILE A 394 9.02 15.80 -14.58
C ILE A 394 7.86 15.03 -13.94
N GLU A 395 8.08 13.77 -13.54
CA GLU A 395 7.06 12.91 -12.91
C GLU A 395 6.45 13.57 -11.68
N SER A 396 7.26 14.18 -10.81
CA SER A 396 6.77 14.90 -9.62
C SER A 396 5.98 16.17 -9.95
N SER A 397 6.18 16.73 -11.14
CA SER A 397 5.48 17.92 -11.63
C SER A 397 4.16 17.59 -12.33
N LEU A 398 3.97 16.33 -12.77
CA LEU A 398 2.74 15.85 -13.38
C LEU A 398 1.66 15.66 -12.31
N ARG A 399 0.60 16.46 -12.41
CA ARG A 399 -0.54 16.47 -11.46
C ARG A 399 -1.84 16.04 -12.11
N GLY A 400 -1.82 15.77 -13.41
CA GLY A 400 -3.00 15.35 -14.16
C GLY A 400 -3.29 13.87 -13.97
N HIS A 401 -4.31 13.55 -13.18
CA HIS A 401 -4.86 12.19 -13.11
C HIS A 401 -5.93 11.93 -14.18
N LEU A 402 -6.01 12.78 -15.20
CA LEU A 402 -7.08 12.74 -16.20
C LEU A 402 -7.20 11.35 -16.84
N TRP A 403 -6.09 10.76 -17.30
CA TRP A 403 -6.11 9.46 -17.95
C TRP A 403 -6.48 8.30 -17.01
N ALA A 404 -6.08 8.38 -15.74
CA ALA A 404 -6.50 7.39 -14.74
C ALA A 404 -8.02 7.47 -14.51
N VAL A 405 -8.57 8.69 -14.44
CA VAL A 405 -10.02 8.92 -14.32
C VAL A 405 -10.75 8.46 -15.58
N VAL A 406 -10.26 8.81 -16.77
CA VAL A 406 -10.84 8.39 -18.06
C VAL A 406 -10.85 6.86 -18.17
N ALA A 407 -9.74 6.19 -17.85
CA ALA A 407 -9.67 4.73 -17.86
C ALA A 407 -10.69 4.11 -16.90
N PHE A 408 -10.80 4.64 -15.68
CA PHE A 408 -11.80 4.21 -14.71
C PHE A 408 -13.23 4.41 -15.24
N VAL A 409 -13.56 5.59 -15.78
CA VAL A 409 -14.89 5.91 -16.31
C VAL A 409 -15.26 4.98 -17.48
N ILE A 410 -14.32 4.70 -18.38
CA ILE A 410 -14.54 3.77 -19.50
C ILE A 410 -14.84 2.36 -18.96
N ILE A 411 -14.00 1.82 -18.08
CA ILE A 411 -14.18 0.46 -17.53
C ILE A 411 -15.45 0.39 -16.68
N PHE A 412 -15.76 1.43 -15.91
CA PHE A 412 -17.02 1.53 -15.18
C PHE A 412 -18.22 1.51 -16.12
N GLY A 413 -18.16 2.23 -17.25
CA GLY A 413 -19.20 2.18 -18.29
C GLY A 413 -19.40 0.76 -18.86
N VAL A 414 -18.31 0.00 -19.05
CA VAL A 414 -18.38 -1.42 -19.44
C VAL A 414 -19.09 -2.25 -18.38
N VAL A 415 -18.71 -2.09 -17.10
CA VAL A 415 -19.32 -2.81 -15.97
C VAL A 415 -20.80 -2.47 -15.82
N ALA A 416 -21.15 -1.19 -15.87
CA ALA A 416 -22.52 -0.69 -15.78
C ALA A 416 -23.41 -1.24 -16.92
N ASN A 417 -22.82 -1.48 -18.10
CA ASN A 417 -23.50 -2.11 -19.24
C ASN A 417 -23.37 -3.65 -19.25
N GLY A 418 -23.33 -4.29 -18.07
CA GLY A 418 -23.28 -5.75 -17.94
C GLY A 418 -21.99 -6.39 -18.47
N GLY A 419 -20.90 -5.63 -18.57
CA GLY A 419 -19.62 -6.10 -19.09
C GLY A 419 -19.49 -6.08 -20.62
N LYS A 420 -20.42 -5.42 -21.33
CA LYS A 420 -20.48 -5.40 -22.81
C LYS A 420 -20.20 -4.02 -23.37
N ILE A 421 -19.56 -3.97 -24.55
CA ILE A 421 -19.60 -2.82 -25.46
C ILE A 421 -20.26 -3.28 -26.76
N ARG A 422 -21.40 -2.69 -27.10
CA ARG A 422 -22.24 -3.12 -28.23
C ARG A 422 -22.54 -4.63 -28.12
N SER A 423 -22.12 -5.44 -29.08
CA SER A 423 -22.30 -6.90 -29.10
C SER A 423 -21.14 -7.68 -28.47
N THR A 424 -20.03 -7.03 -28.12
CA THR A 424 -18.82 -7.70 -27.62
C THR A 424 -18.81 -7.74 -26.09
N GLN A 425 -18.63 -8.94 -25.52
CA GLN A 425 -18.37 -9.12 -24.09
C GLN A 425 -16.90 -8.80 -23.79
N LEU A 426 -16.66 -7.72 -23.04
CA LEU A 426 -15.30 -7.34 -22.62
C LEU A 426 -14.95 -7.80 -21.21
N MET A 427 -15.96 -7.93 -20.34
CA MET A 427 -15.76 -8.34 -18.96
C MET A 427 -16.89 -9.28 -18.53
N ASN A 428 -16.54 -10.48 -18.08
CA ASN A 428 -17.52 -11.44 -17.58
C ASN A 428 -16.97 -12.11 -16.32
N ALA A 429 -16.99 -11.39 -15.20
CA ALA A 429 -16.63 -11.92 -13.90
C ALA A 429 -17.69 -12.91 -13.44
N HIS A 430 -17.26 -14.14 -13.16
CA HIS A 430 -18.11 -15.22 -12.68
C HIS A 430 -17.30 -16.13 -11.75
N PHE A 431 -17.98 -16.91 -10.92
CA PHE A 431 -17.35 -18.00 -10.20
C PHE A 431 -17.06 -19.14 -11.18
N ASP A 432 -15.82 -19.63 -11.17
CA ASP A 432 -15.43 -20.76 -11.99
C ASP A 432 -16.15 -22.04 -11.52
N SER A 433 -17.01 -22.59 -12.37
CA SER A 433 -17.78 -23.81 -12.10
C SER A 433 -16.93 -25.07 -11.89
N GLN A 434 -15.68 -25.08 -12.36
CA GLN A 434 -14.75 -26.19 -12.09
C GLN A 434 -14.18 -26.12 -10.68
N ARG A 435 -14.20 -24.94 -10.05
CA ARG A 435 -13.64 -24.68 -8.72
C ARG A 435 -14.71 -24.53 -7.64
N PHE A 436 -15.88 -24.01 -8.01
CA PHE A 436 -16.98 -23.71 -7.10
C PHE A 436 -18.25 -24.46 -7.50
N PRO A 437 -19.07 -24.94 -6.54
CA PRO A 437 -20.31 -25.66 -6.82
C PRO A 437 -21.43 -24.70 -7.24
N VAL A 438 -21.26 -24.01 -8.38
CA VAL A 438 -22.20 -22.98 -8.86
C VAL A 438 -23.60 -23.56 -9.12
N ALA A 439 -23.67 -24.82 -9.55
CA ALA A 439 -24.92 -25.56 -9.78
C ALA A 439 -25.71 -25.90 -8.50
N ALA A 440 -25.11 -25.76 -7.31
CA ALA A 440 -25.82 -25.99 -6.04
C ALA A 440 -26.71 -24.78 -5.64
N VAL A 441 -26.66 -23.69 -6.41
CA VAL A 441 -27.37 -22.41 -6.15
C VAL A 441 -28.46 -22.13 -7.20
N THR A 442 -28.55 -22.95 -8.25
CA THR A 442 -29.66 -23.00 -9.23
C THR A 442 -30.69 -24.01 -8.77
#